data_AF-A0A8X6N4I0-F1
#
_entry.id   AF-A0A8X6N4I0-F1
#
_cell.length_a   1.000
_cell.length_b   1.000
_cell.length_c   1.000
_cell.angle_alpha   90.00
_cell.angle_beta   90.00
_cell.angle_gamma   90.00
#
_symmetry.space_group_name_H-M   'P 1'
#
loop_
_entity.id
_entity.type
_entity.pdbx_description
1 polymer ?
#
loop_
_entity_poly.entity_id
_entity_poly.type
_entity_poly.pdbx_seq_one_letter_code
_entity_poly.pdbx_strand_id
1 'polypeptide(L)'
;MNLDAENRVVLNVGGIRHETYKATLKKIPATRLSRLTEALANYDPVLNEYFFDRHPGVFAQILNYYRSGKLHYPTDVCGPLFEEELEFWGLDSNQVEPCCWMTYTQHRDTKETLAVLDQLDLDTEKPSDEEIALKFGMEEEFKAGTLSCWQKIKPKMWALFDEPYSSTPAKIGFSSARNLTAMEIHFQIYEWHNTMTESKTRKWVRSSRSN
;
A
#
# COMPACT_ATOMS: atom_id res chain seq x y z
N MET A 1 -35.32 40.65 13.83
CA MET A 1 -34.74 39.29 13.85
C MET A 1 -33.64 39.27 12.82
N ASN A 2 -32.47 38.73 13.16
CA ASN A 2 -31.27 38.83 12.32
C ASN A 2 -31.36 37.82 11.15
N LEU A 3 -31.83 38.28 9.98
CA LEU A 3 -32.00 37.48 8.76
C LEU A 3 -30.72 36.72 8.36
N ASP A 4 -29.56 37.22 8.76
CA ASP A 4 -28.26 36.59 8.50
C ASP A 4 -28.07 35.28 9.29
N ALA A 5 -28.73 35.11 10.44
CA ALA A 5 -28.65 33.88 11.23
C ALA A 5 -29.49 32.74 10.63
N GLU A 6 -30.66 33.03 10.07
CA GLU A 6 -31.55 32.04 9.44
C GLU A 6 -31.00 31.50 8.11
N ASN A 7 -30.08 32.25 7.49
CA ASN A 7 -29.44 31.89 6.23
C ASN A 7 -28.13 31.09 6.40
N ARG A 8 -27.67 30.92 7.65
CA ARG A 8 -26.50 30.08 7.95
C ARG A 8 -26.92 28.63 8.18
N VAL A 9 -25.98 27.73 7.94
CA VAL A 9 -26.10 26.29 8.16
C VAL A 9 -24.83 25.78 8.79
N VAL A 10 -24.98 24.88 9.76
CA VAL A 10 -23.88 24.22 10.46
C VAL A 10 -23.76 22.78 9.95
N LEU A 11 -22.55 22.43 9.54
CA LEU A 11 -22.17 21.11 9.04
C LEU A 11 -21.11 20.55 9.99
N ASN A 12 -21.48 19.58 10.81
CA ASN A 12 -20.58 18.87 11.70
C ASN A 12 -20.00 17.65 10.96
N VAL A 13 -18.73 17.73 10.57
CA VAL A 13 -18.04 16.69 9.81
C VAL A 13 -16.94 16.09 10.69
N GLY A 14 -17.03 14.80 11.00
CA GLY A 14 -16.06 14.11 11.86
C GLY A 14 -15.89 14.75 13.25
N GLY A 15 -16.93 15.43 13.76
CA GLY A 15 -16.89 16.18 15.02
C GLY A 15 -16.47 17.65 14.90
N ILE A 16 -16.03 18.11 13.71
CA ILE A 16 -15.64 19.50 13.46
C ILE A 16 -16.82 20.27 12.86
N ARG A 17 -17.20 21.37 13.50
CA ARG A 17 -18.29 22.24 13.03
C ARG A 17 -17.78 23.23 11.98
N HIS A 18 -18.39 23.17 10.80
CA HIS A 18 -18.20 24.10 9.71
C HIS A 18 -19.46 24.92 9.52
N GLU A 19 -19.33 26.25 9.51
CA GLU A 19 -20.44 27.16 9.28
C GLU A 19 -20.33 27.83 7.90
N THR A 20 -21.46 27.93 7.21
CA THR A 20 -21.55 28.59 5.90
C THR A 20 -22.96 29.08 5.63
N TYR A 21 -23.17 29.76 4.51
CA TYR A 21 -24.49 30.18 4.05
C TYR A 21 -25.18 29.10 3.22
N LYS A 22 -26.50 28.95 3.38
CA LYS A 22 -27.33 28.07 2.53
C LYS A 22 -27.14 28.39 1.04
N ALA A 23 -27.01 29.66 0.69
CA ALA A 23 -26.71 30.12 -0.68
C ALA A 23 -25.38 29.61 -1.23
N THR A 24 -24.34 29.49 -0.39
CA THR A 24 -23.02 28.95 -0.80
C THR A 24 -23.15 27.51 -1.27
N LEU A 25 -23.95 26.69 -0.58
CA LEU A 25 -24.17 25.29 -0.95
C LEU A 25 -24.97 25.12 -2.25
N LYS A 26 -25.70 26.15 -2.69
CA LYS A 26 -26.47 26.16 -3.94
C LYS A 26 -25.63 26.55 -5.17
N LYS A 27 -24.42 27.10 -4.99
CA LYS A 27 -23.55 27.52 -6.10
C LYS A 27 -23.14 26.35 -7.02
N ILE A 28 -22.99 25.16 -6.46
CA ILE A 28 -22.67 23.94 -7.21
C ILE A 28 -23.88 23.00 -7.11
N PRO A 29 -24.75 22.97 -8.13
CA PRO A 29 -25.97 22.17 -8.09
C PRO A 29 -25.68 20.68 -8.22
N ALA A 30 -26.69 19.85 -7.97
CA ALA A 30 -26.65 18.39 -8.11
C ALA A 30 -25.66 17.64 -7.19
N THR A 31 -25.10 18.33 -6.20
CA THR A 31 -24.23 17.76 -5.15
C THR A 31 -25.03 17.36 -3.91
N ARG A 32 -24.42 16.59 -2.99
CA ARG A 32 -25.05 16.23 -1.70
C ARG A 32 -25.41 17.48 -0.88
N LEU A 33 -24.50 18.44 -0.80
CA LEU A 33 -24.70 19.67 -0.02
C LEU A 33 -25.75 20.59 -0.64
N SER A 34 -25.90 20.61 -1.96
CA SER A 34 -26.96 21.39 -2.62
C SER A 34 -28.36 20.85 -2.34
N ARG A 35 -28.48 19.58 -1.92
CA ARG A 35 -29.75 18.87 -1.67
C ARG A 35 -30.07 18.72 -0.18
N LEU A 36 -29.38 19.42 0.72
CA LEU A 36 -29.68 19.36 2.15
C LEU A 36 -31.12 19.81 2.44
N THR A 37 -31.81 19.02 3.25
CA THR A 37 -33.14 19.31 3.79
C THR A 37 -33.20 18.82 5.24
N GLU A 38 -34.04 19.45 6.06
CA GLU A 38 -34.24 19.07 7.47
C GLU A 38 -34.92 17.69 7.63
N ALA A 39 -35.46 17.13 6.53
CA ALA A 39 -36.02 15.79 6.50
C ALA A 39 -34.96 14.69 6.38
N LEU A 40 -33.69 15.04 6.19
CA LEU A 40 -32.62 14.05 6.11
C LEU A 40 -32.31 13.46 7.48
N ALA A 41 -32.04 12.15 7.52
CA ALA A 41 -31.73 11.41 8.76
C ALA A 41 -30.49 11.92 9.51
N ASN A 42 -29.63 12.68 8.83
CA ASN A 42 -28.40 13.21 9.40
C ASN A 42 -28.54 14.66 9.90
N TYR A 43 -29.76 15.22 9.94
CA TYR A 43 -30.05 16.50 10.56
C TYR A 43 -30.43 16.32 12.04
N ASP A 44 -29.75 17.06 12.92
CA ASP A 44 -30.07 17.13 14.34
C ASP A 44 -30.92 18.40 14.61
N PRO A 45 -32.22 18.26 14.93
CA PRO A 45 -33.12 19.40 15.18
C PRO A 45 -32.85 20.10 16.52
N VAL A 46 -32.15 19.45 17.46
CA VAL A 46 -31.83 20.04 18.78
C VAL A 46 -30.67 21.01 18.63
N LEU A 47 -29.63 20.59 17.91
CA LEU A 47 -28.45 21.40 17.66
C LEU A 47 -28.56 22.28 16.40
N ASN A 48 -29.58 22.03 15.56
CA ASN A 48 -29.77 22.67 14.26
C ASN A 48 -28.53 22.52 13.35
N GLU A 49 -27.98 21.30 13.29
CA GLU A 49 -26.77 20.98 12.51
C GLU A 49 -26.93 19.68 11.72
N TYR A 50 -26.15 19.54 10.65
CA TYR A 50 -26.05 18.28 9.90
C TYR A 50 -24.79 17.53 10.32
N PHE A 51 -24.92 16.27 10.71
CA PHE A 51 -23.77 15.42 11.05
C PHE A 51 -23.33 14.56 9.87
N PHE A 52 -22.02 14.45 9.66
CA PHE A 52 -21.40 13.55 8.70
C PHE A 52 -20.18 12.90 9.32
N ASP A 53 -20.17 11.57 9.40
CA ASP A 53 -19.03 10.80 9.89
C ASP A 53 -17.98 10.63 8.77
N ARG A 54 -17.37 11.74 8.35
CA ARG A 54 -16.43 11.85 7.23
C ARG A 54 -15.20 12.67 7.63
N HIS A 55 -14.20 12.74 6.73
CA HIS A 55 -12.91 13.35 7.04
C HIS A 55 -13.00 14.89 7.15
N PRO A 56 -12.79 15.49 8.34
CA PRO A 56 -12.96 16.94 8.53
C PRO A 56 -11.95 17.80 7.77
N GLY A 57 -10.69 17.36 7.68
CA GLY A 57 -9.63 18.10 6.97
C GLY A 57 -9.93 18.29 5.47
N VAL A 58 -10.25 17.20 4.77
CA VAL A 58 -10.69 17.21 3.37
C VAL A 58 -11.95 18.06 3.18
N PHE A 59 -12.92 17.98 4.09
CA PHE A 59 -14.15 18.76 4.00
C PHE A 59 -13.92 20.27 3.96
N ALA A 60 -12.87 20.79 4.62
CA ALA A 60 -12.53 22.20 4.52
C ALA A 60 -12.23 22.63 3.07
N GLN A 61 -11.56 21.79 2.29
CA GLN A 61 -11.27 22.06 0.88
C GLN A 61 -12.51 21.97 0.00
N ILE A 62 -13.36 20.98 0.24
CA ILE A 62 -14.66 20.86 -0.41
C ILE A 62 -15.50 22.10 -0.16
N LEU A 63 -15.59 22.57 1.08
CA LEU A 63 -16.36 23.78 1.41
C LEU A 63 -15.76 25.03 0.76
N ASN A 64 -14.44 25.12 0.66
CA ASN A 64 -13.77 26.20 -0.07
C ASN A 64 -14.10 26.18 -1.56
N TYR A 65 -14.27 25.00 -2.18
CA TYR A 65 -14.71 24.91 -3.57
C TYR A 65 -16.09 25.56 -3.78
N TYR A 66 -17.06 25.35 -2.89
CA TYR A 66 -18.34 26.07 -2.96
C TYR A 66 -18.19 27.59 -2.79
N ARG A 67 -17.17 28.06 -2.06
CA ARG A 67 -16.94 29.50 -1.83
C ARG A 67 -16.30 30.15 -3.05
N SER A 68 -15.20 29.58 -3.54
CA SER A 68 -14.34 30.15 -4.59
C SER A 68 -14.73 29.74 -6.01
N GLY A 69 -15.41 28.59 -6.18
CA GLY A 69 -15.62 27.96 -7.48
C GLY A 69 -14.38 27.30 -8.07
N LYS A 70 -13.30 27.17 -7.29
CA LYS A 70 -12.02 26.58 -7.70
C LYS A 70 -11.68 25.37 -6.84
N LEU A 71 -11.51 24.21 -7.47
CA LEU A 71 -11.20 22.96 -6.77
C LEU A 71 -9.68 22.76 -6.72
N HIS A 72 -9.12 22.81 -5.51
CA HIS A 72 -7.69 22.59 -5.27
C HIS A 72 -7.46 21.31 -4.49
N TYR A 73 -6.36 20.64 -4.82
CA TYR A 73 -5.94 19.43 -4.12
C TYR A 73 -5.21 19.78 -2.81
N PRO A 74 -5.57 19.16 -1.69
CA PRO A 74 -4.80 19.25 -0.45
C PRO A 74 -3.40 18.65 -0.63
N THR A 75 -2.38 19.27 -0.02
CA THR A 75 -1.00 18.76 -0.05
C THR A 75 -0.69 17.77 1.08
N ASP A 76 -1.56 17.72 2.09
CA ASP A 76 -1.46 16.91 3.31
C ASP A 76 -2.29 15.62 3.25
N VAL A 77 -3.00 15.38 2.15
CA VAL A 77 -3.88 14.23 1.96
C VAL A 77 -3.53 13.50 0.66
N CYS A 78 -3.55 12.17 0.69
CA CYS A 78 -3.27 11.37 -0.49
C CYS A 78 -4.40 11.49 -1.54
N GLY A 79 -4.02 11.30 -2.80
CA GLY A 79 -4.93 11.34 -3.95
C GLY A 79 -6.23 10.55 -3.76
N PRO A 80 -6.12 9.24 -3.53
CA PRO A 80 -7.29 8.36 -3.43
C PRO A 80 -8.29 8.77 -2.33
N LEU A 81 -7.79 9.20 -1.17
CA LEU A 81 -8.66 9.64 -0.08
C LEU A 81 -9.47 10.90 -0.46
N PHE A 82 -8.85 11.82 -1.20
CA PHE A 82 -9.55 13.01 -1.67
C PHE A 82 -10.61 12.66 -2.74
N GLU A 83 -10.30 11.75 -3.67
CA GLU A 83 -11.26 11.26 -4.67
C GLU A 83 -12.48 10.59 -4.03
N GLU A 84 -12.27 9.71 -3.04
CA GLU A 84 -13.36 9.05 -2.29
C GLU A 84 -14.27 10.08 -1.60
N GLU A 85 -13.69 11.15 -1.05
CA GLU A 85 -14.46 12.24 -0.47
C GLU A 85 -15.22 13.03 -1.56
N LEU A 86 -14.58 13.40 -2.68
CA LEU A 86 -15.26 14.09 -3.78
C LEU A 86 -16.46 13.28 -4.29
N GLU A 87 -16.31 11.97 -4.47
CA GLU A 87 -17.38 11.07 -4.85
C GLU A 87 -18.51 11.08 -3.81
N PHE A 88 -18.16 10.98 -2.52
CA PHE A 88 -19.15 11.06 -1.44
C PHE A 88 -19.96 12.35 -1.48
N TRP A 89 -19.33 13.51 -1.71
CA TRP A 89 -20.01 14.81 -1.78
C TRP A 89 -20.69 15.07 -3.13
N GLY A 90 -20.48 14.21 -4.12
CA GLY A 90 -21.05 14.31 -5.46
C GLY A 90 -20.37 15.38 -6.31
N LEU A 91 -19.05 15.51 -6.19
CA LEU A 91 -18.21 16.45 -6.94
C LEU A 91 -17.35 15.69 -7.96
N ASP A 92 -17.17 16.29 -9.13
CA ASP A 92 -16.35 15.72 -10.21
C ASP A 92 -14.87 16.05 -10.00
N SER A 93 -14.04 15.01 -9.88
CA SER A 93 -12.59 15.13 -9.71
C SER A 93 -11.88 15.71 -10.93
N ASN A 94 -12.53 15.77 -12.09
CA ASN A 94 -11.97 16.39 -13.29
C ASN A 94 -12.01 17.92 -13.28
N GLN A 95 -12.69 18.54 -12.31
CA GLN A 95 -12.79 20.01 -12.18
C GLN A 95 -11.62 20.63 -11.41
N VAL A 96 -10.55 19.87 -11.16
CA VAL A 96 -9.38 20.34 -10.41
C VAL A 96 -8.62 21.40 -11.20
N GLU A 97 -8.25 22.48 -10.53
CA GLU A 97 -7.50 23.59 -11.13
C GLU A 97 -6.12 23.14 -11.64
N PRO A 98 -5.61 23.74 -12.74
CA PRO A 98 -4.35 23.35 -13.36
C PRO A 98 -3.13 23.36 -12.43
N CYS A 99 -3.12 24.24 -11.42
CA CYS A 99 -2.01 24.31 -10.45
C CYS A 99 -1.85 23.04 -9.61
N CYS A 100 -2.87 22.19 -9.56
CA CYS A 100 -2.89 20.97 -8.76
C CYS A 100 -2.71 19.69 -9.60
N TRP A 101 -2.66 19.79 -10.93
CA TRP A 101 -2.59 18.62 -11.81
C TRP A 101 -1.35 17.78 -11.57
N MET A 102 -0.19 18.41 -11.33
CA MET A 102 1.06 17.68 -11.12
C MET A 102 1.00 16.77 -9.89
N THR A 103 0.46 17.28 -8.78
CA THR A 103 0.26 16.52 -7.54
C THR A 103 -0.76 15.40 -7.77
N TYR A 104 -1.87 15.70 -8.44
CA TYR A 104 -2.92 14.74 -8.76
C TYR A 104 -2.40 13.57 -9.62
N THR A 105 -1.73 13.86 -10.73
CA THR A 105 -1.23 12.83 -11.65
C THR A 105 -0.16 11.96 -11.00
N GLN A 106 0.77 12.56 -10.24
CA GLN A 106 1.80 11.81 -9.52
C GLN A 106 1.20 10.78 -8.56
N HIS A 107 0.17 11.15 -7.80
CA HIS A 107 -0.47 10.21 -6.87
C HIS A 107 -1.22 9.09 -7.60
N ARG A 108 -1.91 9.40 -8.70
CA ARG A 108 -2.62 8.40 -9.49
C ARG A 108 -1.66 7.41 -10.16
N ASP A 109 -0.62 7.91 -10.81
CA ASP A 109 0.39 7.09 -11.48
C ASP A 109 1.12 6.20 -10.46
N THR A 110 1.45 6.73 -9.27
CA THR A 110 2.03 5.94 -8.19
C THR A 110 1.11 4.78 -7.79
N LYS A 111 -0.19 5.03 -7.63
CA LYS A 111 -1.16 3.97 -7.28
C LYS A 111 -1.26 2.90 -8.37
N GLU A 112 -1.30 3.30 -9.64
CA GLU A 112 -1.32 2.36 -10.76
C GLU A 112 -0.05 1.50 -10.77
N THR A 113 1.13 2.11 -10.60
CA THR A 113 2.39 1.34 -10.52
C THR A 113 2.43 0.39 -9.33
N LEU A 114 1.98 0.81 -8.14
CA LEU A 114 1.91 -0.06 -6.95
C LEU A 114 0.96 -1.24 -7.17
N ALA A 115 -0.18 -1.03 -7.81
CA ALA A 115 -1.11 -2.11 -8.13
C ALA A 115 -0.50 -3.11 -9.13
N VAL A 116 0.27 -2.62 -10.11
CA VAL A 116 1.01 -3.49 -11.04
C VAL A 116 2.09 -4.29 -10.31
N LEU A 117 2.84 -3.66 -9.40
CA LEU A 117 3.86 -4.36 -8.60
C LEU A 117 3.24 -5.45 -7.72
N ASP A 118 2.12 -5.17 -7.05
CA ASP A 118 1.41 -6.15 -6.22
C ASP A 118 0.90 -7.35 -7.05
N GLN A 119 0.42 -7.11 -8.29
CA GLN A 119 0.05 -8.19 -9.21
C GLN A 119 1.26 -9.05 -9.60
N LEU A 120 2.41 -8.43 -9.89
CA LEU A 120 3.63 -9.15 -10.23
C LEU A 120 4.17 -9.97 -9.05
N ASP A 121 4.05 -9.46 -7.83
CA ASP A 121 4.49 -10.15 -6.62
C ASP A 121 3.59 -11.37 -6.30
N LEU A 122 2.29 -11.31 -6.63
CA LEU A 122 1.35 -12.42 -6.46
C LEU A 122 1.56 -13.57 -7.48
N ASP A 123 2.11 -13.26 -8.66
CA ASP A 123 2.43 -14.24 -9.71
C ASP A 123 3.76 -14.98 -9.47
N THR A 124 4.47 -14.67 -8.38
CA THR A 124 5.62 -15.48 -7.94
C THR A 124 5.09 -16.76 -7.28
N GLU A 125 4.57 -17.68 -8.10
CA GLU A 125 4.21 -19.01 -7.63
C GLU A 125 5.40 -19.61 -6.88
N LYS A 126 5.12 -20.18 -5.70
CA LYS A 126 6.14 -20.81 -4.87
C LYS A 126 6.83 -21.87 -5.74
N PRO A 127 8.14 -21.75 -6.02
CA PRO A 127 8.80 -22.65 -6.96
C PRO A 127 8.62 -24.09 -6.49
N SER A 128 8.31 -24.97 -7.43
CA SER A 128 8.14 -26.39 -7.16
C SER A 128 9.42 -27.00 -6.58
N ASP A 129 9.29 -28.11 -5.85
CA ASP A 129 10.45 -28.79 -5.28
C ASP A 129 11.50 -29.19 -6.36
N GLU A 130 11.04 -29.41 -7.61
CA GLU A 130 11.90 -29.67 -8.78
C GLU A 130 12.68 -28.42 -9.22
N GLU A 131 12.03 -27.26 -9.33
CA GLU A 131 12.69 -25.99 -9.67
C GLU A 131 13.67 -25.55 -8.59
N ILE A 132 13.32 -25.81 -7.33
CA ILE A 132 14.22 -25.62 -6.19
C ILE A 132 15.44 -26.56 -6.34
N ALA A 133 15.23 -27.85 -6.63
CA ALA A 133 16.33 -28.79 -6.83
C ALA A 133 17.24 -28.39 -8.01
N LEU A 134 16.67 -27.88 -9.11
CA LEU A 134 17.40 -27.34 -10.26
C LEU A 134 18.26 -26.13 -9.87
N LYS A 135 17.68 -25.16 -9.15
CA LYS A 135 18.37 -23.94 -8.70
C LYS A 135 19.62 -24.24 -7.86
N PHE A 136 19.59 -25.34 -7.10
CA PHE A 136 20.69 -25.77 -6.24
C PHE A 136 21.59 -26.87 -6.86
N GLY A 137 21.34 -27.28 -8.11
CA GLY A 137 22.12 -28.32 -8.80
C GLY A 137 21.95 -29.73 -8.21
N MET A 138 20.77 -30.00 -7.63
CA MET A 138 20.41 -31.23 -6.92
C MET A 138 19.39 -32.09 -7.70
N GLU A 139 19.19 -31.83 -8.99
CA GLU A 139 18.18 -32.50 -9.83
C GLU A 139 18.31 -34.02 -9.85
N GLU A 140 19.52 -34.54 -10.02
CA GLU A 140 19.77 -35.98 -10.10
C GLU A 140 19.44 -36.69 -8.78
N GLU A 141 19.75 -36.04 -7.65
CA GLU A 141 19.55 -36.56 -6.30
C GLU A 141 18.09 -36.44 -5.86
N PHE A 142 17.40 -35.40 -6.34
CA PHE A 142 15.96 -35.24 -6.20
C PHE A 142 15.21 -36.34 -6.98
N LYS A 143 15.54 -36.54 -8.27
CA LYS A 143 14.94 -37.58 -9.13
C LYS A 143 15.24 -39.00 -8.64
N ALA A 144 16.42 -39.22 -8.07
CA ALA A 144 16.79 -40.51 -7.47
C ALA A 144 16.19 -40.74 -6.06
N GLY A 145 15.57 -39.73 -5.45
CA GLY A 145 15.03 -39.81 -4.10
C GLY A 145 16.08 -39.92 -2.99
N THR A 146 17.35 -39.62 -3.31
CA THR A 146 18.51 -39.81 -2.42
C THR A 146 18.96 -38.54 -1.69
N LEU A 147 18.15 -37.48 -1.72
CA LEU A 147 18.44 -36.22 -1.06
C LEU A 147 18.77 -36.40 0.44
N SER A 148 19.93 -35.89 0.84
CA SER A 148 20.35 -35.81 2.23
C SER A 148 19.51 -34.81 3.04
N CYS A 149 19.53 -34.95 4.36
CA CYS A 149 18.82 -34.05 5.27
C CYS A 149 19.26 -32.59 5.08
N TRP A 150 20.57 -32.34 4.90
CA TRP A 150 21.12 -31.01 4.64
C TRP A 150 20.63 -30.43 3.31
N GLN A 151 20.57 -31.24 2.24
CA GLN A 151 20.07 -30.81 0.93
C GLN A 151 18.59 -30.45 0.94
N LYS A 152 17.79 -31.01 1.84
CA LYS A 152 16.38 -30.64 2.05
C LYS A 152 16.23 -29.37 2.91
N ILE A 153 17.19 -29.11 3.80
CA ILE A 153 17.17 -27.96 4.73
C ILE A 153 17.76 -26.70 4.07
N LYS A 154 18.81 -26.87 3.25
CA LYS A 154 19.54 -25.78 2.61
C LYS A 154 18.63 -24.80 1.83
N PRO A 155 17.70 -25.23 0.96
CA PRO A 155 16.83 -24.30 0.23
C PRO A 155 15.88 -23.54 1.14
N LYS A 156 15.42 -24.17 2.23
CA LYS A 156 14.52 -23.55 3.22
C LYS A 156 15.23 -22.48 4.04
N MET A 157 16.48 -22.74 4.44
CA MET A 157 17.31 -21.74 5.10
C MET A 157 17.61 -20.58 4.16
N TRP A 158 17.97 -20.86 2.90
CA TRP A 158 18.24 -19.82 1.91
C TRP A 158 17.03 -18.90 1.68
N ALA A 159 15.83 -19.46 1.50
CA ALA A 159 14.59 -18.68 1.38
C ALA A 159 14.29 -17.81 2.62
N LEU A 160 14.67 -18.27 3.82
CA LEU A 160 14.52 -17.50 5.06
C LEU A 160 15.47 -16.27 5.12
N PHE A 161 16.65 -16.38 4.50
CA PHE A 161 17.66 -15.31 4.48
C PHE A 161 17.47 -14.34 3.30
N ASP A 162 17.11 -14.85 2.12
CA ASP A 162 16.87 -14.03 0.91
C ASP A 162 15.63 -13.14 1.07
N GLU A 163 14.60 -13.63 1.77
CA GLU A 163 13.40 -12.87 2.10
C GLU A 163 13.15 -12.86 3.61
N PRO A 164 13.71 -11.88 4.35
CA PRO A 164 13.55 -11.79 5.80
C PRO A 164 12.11 -11.52 6.28
N TYR A 165 11.18 -11.28 5.35
CA TYR A 165 9.76 -11.05 5.64
C TYR A 165 8.85 -12.22 5.23
N SER A 166 9.40 -13.28 4.63
CA SER A 166 8.66 -14.42 4.04
C SER A 166 7.90 -15.29 5.05
N SER A 167 8.23 -15.22 6.34
CA SER A 167 7.59 -16.06 7.37
C SER A 167 7.63 -15.44 8.78
N THR A 168 6.75 -15.90 9.68
CA THR A 168 6.66 -15.46 11.08
C THR A 168 7.99 -15.60 11.86
N PRO A 169 8.80 -16.66 11.68
CA PRO A 169 10.14 -16.74 12.28
C PRO A 169 11.13 -15.73 11.70
N ALA A 170 11.05 -15.42 10.41
CA ALA A 170 11.93 -14.44 9.75
C ALA A 170 11.67 -13.01 10.27
N LYS A 171 10.40 -12.68 10.57
CA LYS A 171 10.00 -11.40 11.20
C LYS A 171 10.56 -11.20 12.62
N ILE A 172 10.80 -12.27 13.38
CA ILE A 172 11.31 -12.20 14.77
C ILE A 172 12.82 -11.96 14.80
N GLY A 173 13.57 -12.52 13.84
CA GLY A 173 15.04 -12.38 13.76
C GLY A 173 15.53 -10.97 13.39
N PHE A 174 14.70 -10.14 12.75
CA PHE A 174 15.06 -8.79 12.30
C PHE A 174 15.14 -7.75 13.43
N SER A 175 14.61 -8.06 14.61
CA SER A 175 14.53 -7.11 15.75
C SER A 175 15.87 -6.86 16.46
N SER A 176 16.94 -7.58 16.13
CA SER A 176 18.29 -7.39 16.70
C SER A 176 19.33 -7.01 15.64
N ALA A 177 19.18 -5.83 15.04
CA ALA A 177 19.95 -5.32 13.89
C ALA A 177 21.42 -4.90 14.18
N ARG A 178 22.18 -5.62 15.01
CA ARG A 178 23.65 -5.39 15.14
C ARG A 178 24.54 -6.61 14.89
N ASN A 179 23.96 -7.81 14.70
CA ASN A 179 24.73 -9.05 14.51
C ASN A 179 24.59 -9.70 13.11
N LEU A 180 23.74 -9.16 12.23
CA LEU A 180 23.40 -9.81 10.95
C LEU A 180 24.53 -9.73 9.91
N THR A 181 25.31 -8.65 9.87
CA THR A 181 26.41 -8.52 8.88
C THR A 181 27.53 -9.53 9.11
N ALA A 182 27.79 -9.93 10.35
CA ALA A 182 28.83 -10.90 10.68
C ALA A 182 28.40 -12.34 10.34
N MET A 183 27.14 -12.71 10.59
CA MET A 183 26.61 -14.04 10.24
C MET A 183 26.47 -14.22 8.73
N GLU A 184 26.04 -13.18 8.01
CA GLU A 184 25.93 -13.18 6.54
C GLU A 184 27.29 -13.43 5.88
N ILE A 185 28.32 -12.70 6.31
CA ILE A 185 29.68 -12.86 5.78
C ILE A 185 30.26 -14.24 6.15
N HIS A 186 30.06 -14.71 7.38
CA HIS A 186 30.59 -16.00 7.81
C HIS A 186 29.89 -17.18 7.11
N PHE A 187 28.59 -17.06 6.84
CA PHE A 187 27.82 -18.05 6.09
C PHE A 187 28.22 -18.06 4.60
N GLN A 188 28.39 -16.90 3.97
CA GLN A 188 28.88 -16.82 2.59
C GLN A 188 30.32 -17.34 2.43
N ILE A 189 31.21 -17.08 3.41
CA ILE A 189 32.56 -17.66 3.43
C ILE A 189 32.51 -19.19 3.59
N TYR A 190 31.64 -19.69 4.47
CA TYR A 190 31.48 -21.13 4.68
C TYR A 190 30.89 -21.84 3.45
N GLU A 191 29.88 -21.25 2.80
CA GLU A 191 29.32 -21.78 1.55
C GLU A 191 30.32 -21.76 0.40
N TRP A 192 31.11 -20.68 0.26
CA TRP A 192 32.18 -20.61 -0.74
C TRP A 192 33.23 -21.71 -0.52
N HIS A 193 33.60 -21.96 0.73
CA HIS A 193 34.55 -23.03 1.05
C HIS A 193 33.98 -24.43 0.77
N ASN A 194 32.72 -24.69 1.15
CA ASN A 194 32.07 -25.99 0.93
C ASN A 194 31.80 -26.28 -0.56
N THR A 195 31.36 -25.29 -1.33
CA THR A 195 31.17 -25.41 -2.79
C THR A 195 32.49 -25.63 -3.54
N MET A 196 33.60 -25.04 -3.06
CA MET A 196 34.93 -25.33 -3.59
C MET A 196 35.45 -26.72 -3.23
N THR A 197 35.12 -27.27 -2.06
CA THR A 197 35.50 -28.64 -1.69
C THR A 197 34.70 -29.70 -2.45
N GLU A 198 33.39 -29.49 -2.65
CA GLU A 198 32.54 -30.42 -3.42
C GLU A 198 32.85 -30.43 -4.93
N SER A 199 33.19 -29.28 -5.51
CA SER A 199 33.59 -29.20 -6.92
C SER A 199 34.93 -29.88 -7.17
N LYS A 200 35.86 -29.84 -6.21
CA LYS A 200 37.14 -30.56 -6.27
C LYS A 200 36.97 -32.07 -6.13
N THR A 201 36.12 -32.55 -5.22
CA THR A 201 35.84 -33.99 -5.07
C THR A 201 35.11 -34.57 -6.27
N ARG A 202 34.15 -33.85 -6.87
CA ARG A 202 33.47 -34.27 -8.12
C ARG A 202 34.42 -34.33 -9.33
N LYS A 203 35.38 -33.39 -9.45
CA LYS A 203 36.44 -33.45 -10.48
C LYS A 203 37.39 -34.63 -10.28
N TRP A 204 37.76 -34.92 -9.04
CA TRP A 204 38.66 -36.04 -8.72
C TRP A 204 38.01 -37.40 -9.02
N VAL A 205 36.74 -37.59 -8.62
CA VAL A 205 35.97 -38.83 -8.88
C VAL A 205 35.71 -39.07 -10.38
N ARG A 206 35.55 -38.01 -11.18
CA ARG A 206 35.46 -38.11 -12.66
C ARG A 206 36.80 -38.48 -13.30
N SER A 207 37.91 -37.95 -12.79
CA SER A 207 39.27 -38.26 -13.26
C SER A 207 39.75 -39.67 -12.89
N SER A 208 39.25 -40.25 -11.79
CA SER A 208 39.64 -41.59 -11.33
C SER A 208 38.81 -42.72 -11.95
N ARG A 209 37.76 -42.42 -12.72
CA ARG A 209 36.95 -43.39 -13.49
C ARG A 209 37.32 -43.45 -14.97
N SER A 210 38.28 -42.65 -15.40
CA SER A 210 38.72 -42.53 -16.80
C SER A 210 40.15 -43.07 -17.03
N ASN A 211 40.70 -43.81 -16.07
CA ASN A 211 41.95 -44.58 -16.17
C ASN A 211 41.68 -46.05 -15.83
#